data_AF-A0A8E9VGT6-F1
#
_entry.id   AF-A0A8E9VGT6-F1
#
_cell.length_a   1.000
_cell.length_b   1.000
_cell.length_c   1.000
_cell.angle_alpha   90.00
_cell.angle_beta   90.00
_cell.angle_gamma   90.00
#
_symmetry.space_group_name_H-M   'P 1'
#
loop_
_entity.id
_entity.type
_entity.pdbx_description
1 polymer ?
#
loop_
_entity_poly.entity_id
_entity_poly.type
_entity_poly.pdbx_seq_one_letter_code
_entity_poly.pdbx_strand_id
1 'polypeptide(L)'
;MISYYFQGFALGAAMILPLGPQNAFVMNQGIRRQYHLMIALLCALSDLVLISAGIFGGSALLMQSPWLLALVTWGGVAFLLWYGFGALKTAMSSNLELASAEVMKQGRWKIIATMLAVTWLNPHVYLDTFVVLGSLGGQLAMEPKRWFALGTISASFLWFFGLALLAAWLAPRLRTAKAQRVINILVGVVMWLIAFQLAREGVAHMHALFN
;
A
#
# COMPACT_ATOMS: atom_id res chain seq x y z
N MET A 1 -24.36 14.32 10.25
CA MET A 1 -23.19 13.70 10.92
C MET A 1 -22.96 12.28 10.45
N ILE A 2 -23.92 11.37 10.66
CA ILE A 2 -23.86 9.99 10.13
C ILE A 2 -23.72 9.94 8.58
N SER A 3 -24.36 10.86 7.86
CA SER A 3 -24.21 10.96 6.40
C SER A 3 -22.75 11.19 5.96
N TYR A 4 -22.04 12.11 6.62
CA TYR A 4 -20.63 12.40 6.35
C TYR A 4 -19.72 11.22 6.72
N TYR A 5 -20.06 10.48 7.77
CA TYR A 5 -19.37 9.23 8.10
C TYR A 5 -19.47 8.21 6.96
N PHE A 6 -20.68 7.93 6.47
CA PHE A 6 -20.86 6.97 5.37
C PHE A 6 -20.27 7.47 4.04
N GLN A 7 -20.27 8.77 3.80
CA GLN A 7 -19.56 9.36 2.66
C GLN A 7 -18.05 9.12 2.74
N GLY A 8 -17.43 9.40 3.89
CA GLY A 8 -16.01 9.13 4.11
C GLY A 8 -15.69 7.64 4.02
N PHE A 9 -16.55 6.79 4.58
CA PHE A 9 -16.41 5.35 4.48
C PHE A 9 -16.48 4.86 3.03
N ALA A 10 -17.48 5.29 2.26
CA ALA A 10 -17.64 4.88 0.87
C ALA A 10 -16.49 5.37 -0.01
N LEU A 11 -16.03 6.61 0.20
CA LEU A 11 -14.90 7.16 -0.55
C LEU A 11 -13.58 6.45 -0.17
N GLY A 12 -13.33 6.25 1.12
CA GLY A 12 -12.18 5.50 1.61
C GLY A 12 -12.16 4.08 1.06
N ALA A 13 -13.29 3.38 1.11
CA ALA A 13 -13.42 2.06 0.51
C ALA A 13 -13.14 2.09 -1.00
N ALA A 14 -13.71 3.04 -1.75
CA ALA A 14 -13.51 3.16 -3.19
C ALA A 14 -12.04 3.42 -3.60
N MET A 15 -11.26 4.09 -2.75
CA MET A 15 -9.84 4.37 -3.00
C MET A 15 -8.92 3.23 -2.56
N ILE A 16 -9.30 2.46 -1.55
CA ILE A 16 -8.47 1.37 -1.01
C ILE A 16 -8.74 0.03 -1.71
N LEU A 17 -9.95 -0.16 -2.25
CA LEU A 17 -10.38 -1.39 -2.92
C LEU A 17 -9.59 -1.74 -4.21
N PRO A 18 -9.17 -0.77 -5.05
CA PRO A 18 -8.28 -1.05 -6.18
C PRO A 18 -7.03 -1.81 -5.71
N LEU A 19 -6.72 -2.92 -6.39
CA LEU A 19 -5.61 -3.79 -6.00
C LEU A 19 -4.27 -3.13 -6.33
N GLY A 20 -3.71 -2.41 -5.36
CA GLY A 20 -2.37 -1.84 -5.40
C GLY A 20 -1.27 -2.74 -4.79
N PRO A 21 -0.03 -2.23 -4.70
CA PRO A 21 1.11 -2.99 -4.20
C PRO A 21 0.98 -3.32 -2.70
N GLN A 22 0.40 -2.42 -1.91
CA GLN A 22 0.12 -2.63 -0.48
C GLN A 22 -0.87 -3.78 -0.27
N ASN A 23 -1.95 -3.84 -1.07
CA ASN A 23 -2.93 -4.92 -1.05
C ASN A 23 -2.31 -6.27 -1.45
N ALA A 24 -1.49 -6.29 -2.49
CA ALA A 24 -0.79 -7.51 -2.92
C ALA A 24 0.17 -8.04 -1.85
N PHE A 25 0.88 -7.15 -1.15
CA PHE A 25 1.78 -7.52 -0.06
C PHE A 25 1.02 -8.10 1.15
N VAL A 26 -0.06 -7.43 1.60
CA VAL A 26 -0.94 -7.92 2.68
C VAL A 26 -1.50 -9.31 2.34
N MET A 27 -1.97 -9.49 1.10
CA MET A 27 -2.52 -10.77 0.65
C MET A 27 -1.47 -11.89 0.65
N ASN A 28 -0.26 -11.63 0.12
CA ASN A 28 0.82 -12.63 0.10
C ASN A 28 1.18 -13.08 1.53
N GLN A 29 1.21 -12.16 2.48
CA GLN A 29 1.52 -12.46 3.88
C GLN A 29 0.36 -13.15 4.61
N GLY A 30 -0.88 -12.80 4.26
CA GLY A 30 -2.09 -13.50 4.67
C GLY A 30 -2.09 -14.97 4.25
N ILE A 31 -1.78 -15.25 2.97
CA ILE A 31 -1.70 -16.63 2.44
C ILE A 31 -0.59 -17.42 3.13
N ARG A 32 0.54 -16.79 3.45
CA ARG A 32 1.65 -17.43 4.20
C ARG A 32 1.34 -17.61 5.69
N ARG A 33 0.24 -17.03 6.20
CA ARG A 33 -0.11 -16.97 7.63
C ARG A 33 1.03 -16.43 8.51
N GLN A 34 1.84 -15.53 7.97
CA GLN A 34 2.97 -14.94 8.68
C GLN A 34 2.73 -13.46 8.93
N TYR A 35 2.60 -13.09 10.20
CA TYR A 35 2.44 -11.69 10.64
C TYR A 35 1.31 -10.91 9.95
N HIS A 36 0.33 -11.59 9.34
CA HIS A 36 -0.70 -10.96 8.52
C HIS A 36 -1.55 -9.92 9.27
N LEU A 37 -1.91 -10.17 10.53
CA LEU A 37 -2.60 -9.19 11.38
C LEU A 37 -1.71 -7.99 11.74
N MET A 38 -0.41 -8.23 11.97
CA MET A 38 0.54 -7.16 12.26
C MET A 38 0.71 -6.23 11.06
N ILE A 39 0.75 -6.80 9.85
CA ILE A 39 0.86 -6.03 8.60
C ILE A 39 -0.43 -5.27 8.34
N ALA A 40 -1.60 -5.90 8.51
CA ALA A 40 -2.89 -5.21 8.42
C ALA A 40 -2.98 -4.02 9.39
N LEU A 41 -2.53 -4.20 10.64
CA LEU A 41 -2.47 -3.13 11.62
C LEU A 41 -1.52 -2.01 11.19
N LEU A 42 -0.31 -2.34 10.74
CA LEU A 42 0.64 -1.32 10.29
C LEU A 42 0.12 -0.56 9.06
N CYS A 43 -0.60 -1.22 8.14
CA CYS A 43 -1.23 -0.58 6.99
C CYS A 43 -2.30 0.40 7.48
N ALA A 44 -3.22 -0.08 8.32
CA ALA A 44 -4.30 0.73 8.86
C ALA A 44 -3.80 1.92 9.70
N LEU A 45 -2.69 1.77 10.43
CA LEU A 45 -2.04 2.86 11.16
C LEU A 45 -1.36 3.86 10.22
N SER A 46 -0.70 3.39 9.16
CA SER A 46 -0.08 4.28 8.16
C SER A 46 -1.16 5.10 7.45
N ASP A 47 -2.24 4.44 7.03
CA ASP A 47 -3.42 5.08 6.45
C ASP A 47 -4.05 6.08 7.42
N LEU A 48 -4.21 5.72 8.71
CA LEU A 48 -4.73 6.64 9.72
C LEU A 48 -3.91 7.93 9.76
N VAL A 49 -2.58 7.82 9.78
CA VAL A 49 -1.67 8.97 9.78
C VAL A 49 -1.84 9.79 8.50
N LEU A 50 -1.84 9.14 7.34
CA LEU A 50 -1.93 9.81 6.03
C LEU A 50 -3.30 10.46 5.79
N ILE A 51 -4.39 9.77 6.12
CA ILE A 51 -5.77 10.28 6.04
C ILE A 51 -5.94 11.47 6.98
N SER A 52 -5.46 11.36 8.22
CA SER A 52 -5.54 12.46 9.18
C SER A 52 -4.71 13.65 8.70
N ALA A 53 -3.49 13.42 8.25
CA ALA A 53 -2.65 14.47 7.68
C ALA A 53 -3.31 15.12 6.46
N GLY A 54 -3.87 14.34 5.54
CA GLY A 54 -4.55 14.84 4.34
C GLY A 54 -5.78 15.71 4.65
N ILE A 55 -6.70 15.21 5.48
CA ILE A 55 -7.98 15.86 5.77
C ILE A 55 -7.82 17.12 6.65
N PHE A 56 -6.90 17.09 7.62
CA PHE A 56 -6.74 18.16 8.60
C PHE A 56 -5.72 19.25 8.21
N GLY A 57 -5.21 19.27 6.97
CA GLY A 57 -4.48 20.42 6.44
C GLY A 57 -3.14 20.12 5.75
N GLY A 58 -2.75 18.85 5.62
CA GLY A 58 -1.54 18.45 4.93
C GLY A 58 -1.62 18.57 3.40
N SER A 59 -2.82 18.68 2.82
CA SER A 59 -3.01 18.86 1.38
C SER A 59 -2.37 20.14 0.85
N ALA A 60 -2.30 21.20 1.69
CA ALA A 60 -1.62 22.44 1.36
C ALA A 60 -0.08 22.37 1.43
N LEU A 61 0.48 21.41 2.18
CA LEU A 61 1.93 21.28 2.38
C LEU A 61 2.62 20.49 1.27
N LEU A 62 1.98 19.45 0.74
CA LEU A 62 2.54 18.65 -0.37
C LEU A 62 2.61 19.42 -1.69
N MET A 63 1.67 20.34 -1.91
CA MET A 63 1.67 21.23 -3.08
C MET A 63 2.88 22.19 -3.10
N GLN A 64 3.61 22.35 -1.99
CA GLN A 64 4.71 23.31 -1.88
C GLN A 64 6.11 22.70 -2.11
N SER A 65 6.25 21.36 -2.16
CA SER A 65 7.57 20.73 -2.35
C SER A 65 7.56 19.63 -3.43
N PRO A 66 7.64 20.00 -4.72
CA PRO A 66 7.74 19.06 -5.84
C PRO A 66 8.98 18.15 -5.74
N TRP A 67 10.07 18.67 -5.16
CA TRP A 67 11.32 17.92 -4.94
C TRP A 67 11.17 16.75 -3.97
N LEU A 68 10.36 16.90 -2.93
CA LEU A 68 10.07 15.83 -1.96
C LEU A 68 9.31 14.68 -2.63
N LEU A 69 8.34 15.02 -3.46
CA LEU A 69 7.56 14.07 -4.24
C LEU A 69 8.45 13.31 -5.23
N ALA A 70 9.38 14.00 -5.91
CA ALA A 70 10.35 13.38 -6.80
C ALA A 70 11.29 12.40 -6.06
N LEU A 71 11.81 12.77 -4.89
CA LEU A 71 12.70 11.91 -4.10
C LEU A 71 11.98 10.64 -3.61
N VAL A 72 10.75 10.78 -3.12
CA VAL A 72 9.88 9.65 -2.72
C VAL A 72 9.60 8.74 -3.91
N THR A 73 9.29 9.31 -5.07
CA THR A 73 9.01 8.56 -6.33
C THR A 73 10.20 7.72 -6.76
N TRP A 74 11.39 8.32 -6.87
CA TRP A 74 12.60 7.60 -7.30
C TRP A 74 13.09 6.58 -6.27
N GLY A 75 12.96 6.88 -4.97
CA GLY A 75 13.21 5.90 -3.91
C GLY A 75 12.26 4.70 -4.02
N GLY A 76 10.98 4.94 -4.32
CA GLY A 76 9.97 3.90 -4.52
C GLY A 76 10.28 3.01 -5.71
N VAL A 77 10.68 3.60 -6.84
CA VAL A 77 11.13 2.86 -8.03
C VAL A 77 12.26 1.89 -7.68
N ALA A 78 13.33 2.39 -7.05
CA ALA A 78 14.49 1.57 -6.69
C ALA A 78 14.10 0.43 -5.74
N PHE A 79 13.27 0.72 -4.74
CA PHE A 79 12.80 -0.27 -3.77
C PHE A 79 11.92 -1.35 -4.42
N LEU A 80 10.95 -0.97 -5.24
CA LEU A 80 10.01 -1.88 -5.89
C LEU A 80 10.72 -2.79 -6.91
N LEU A 81 11.70 -2.28 -7.65
CA LEU A 81 12.52 -3.09 -8.55
C LEU A 81 13.31 -4.16 -7.78
N TRP A 82 13.96 -3.77 -6.68
CA TRP A 82 14.70 -4.69 -5.81
C TRP A 82 13.80 -5.76 -5.19
N TYR A 83 12.64 -5.35 -4.66
CA TYR A 83 11.68 -6.26 -4.04
C TYR A 83 11.07 -7.22 -5.07
N GLY A 84 10.65 -6.71 -6.23
CA GLY A 84 10.11 -7.52 -7.32
C GLY A 84 11.11 -8.56 -7.82
N PHE A 85 12.38 -8.17 -7.97
CA PHE A 85 13.46 -9.09 -8.33
C PHE A 85 13.61 -10.22 -7.29
N GLY A 86 13.54 -9.90 -6.00
CA GLY A 86 13.56 -10.88 -4.91
C GLY A 86 12.41 -11.90 -5.03
N ALA A 87 11.19 -11.43 -5.30
CA ALA A 87 10.02 -12.31 -5.47
C ALA A 87 10.14 -13.25 -6.68
N LEU A 88 10.61 -12.72 -7.82
CA LEU A 88 10.88 -13.50 -9.04
C LEU A 88 11.99 -14.54 -8.84
N LYS A 89 13.09 -14.16 -8.17
CA LYS A 89 14.17 -15.09 -7.83
C LYS A 89 13.67 -16.26 -6.97
N THR A 90 12.80 -16.00 -6.00
CA THR A 90 12.19 -17.07 -5.20
C THR A 90 11.27 -17.95 -6.04
N ALA A 91 10.53 -17.39 -7.00
CA ALA A 91 9.66 -18.17 -7.88
C ALA A 91 10.41 -19.09 -8.85
N MET A 92 11.58 -18.66 -9.33
CA MET A 92 12.44 -19.40 -10.26
C MET A 92 13.35 -20.43 -9.58
N SER A 93 13.39 -20.49 -8.25
CA SER A 93 14.16 -21.50 -7.53
C SER A 93 13.58 -22.90 -7.76
N SER A 94 14.45 -23.87 -8.09
CA SER A 94 14.09 -25.29 -8.25
C SER A 94 13.54 -25.91 -6.96
N ASN A 95 13.96 -25.42 -5.80
CA ASN A 95 13.48 -25.88 -4.49
C ASN A 95 12.70 -24.78 -3.78
N LEU A 96 11.43 -24.63 -4.14
CA LEU A 96 10.54 -23.60 -3.57
C LEU A 96 10.32 -23.76 -2.06
N GLU A 97 10.36 -24.99 -1.53
CA GLU A 97 10.20 -25.22 -0.09
C GLU A 97 11.42 -24.72 0.70
N LEU A 98 12.64 -24.99 0.23
CA LEU A 98 13.87 -24.49 0.86
C LEU A 98 14.00 -22.96 0.71
N ALA A 99 13.72 -22.42 -0.48
CA ALA A 99 13.73 -20.99 -0.71
C ALA A 99 12.64 -20.27 0.12
N SER A 100 11.47 -20.88 0.27
CA SER A 100 10.42 -20.34 1.13
C SER A 100 10.79 -20.43 2.61
N ALA A 101 11.47 -21.49 3.06
CA ALA A 101 11.97 -21.63 4.42
C ALA A 101 13.06 -20.59 4.77
N GLU A 102 13.96 -20.27 3.83
CA GLU A 102 14.94 -19.18 4.00
C GLU A 102 14.27 -17.80 4.00
N VAL A 103 13.25 -17.60 3.17
CA VAL A 103 12.43 -16.37 3.21
C VAL A 103 11.57 -16.31 4.48
N MET A 104 11.15 -17.46 5.03
CA MET A 104 10.42 -17.57 6.31
C MET A 104 11.30 -17.17 7.51
N LYS A 105 12.63 -17.28 7.37
CA LYS A 105 13.61 -16.73 8.31
C LYS A 105 13.80 -15.22 8.16
N GLN A 106 13.10 -14.54 7.25
CA GLN A 106 13.15 -13.08 7.21
C GLN A 106 12.65 -12.52 8.55
N GLY A 107 13.55 -11.82 9.24
CA GLY A 107 13.23 -11.19 10.51
C GLY A 107 12.06 -10.22 10.36
N ARG A 108 11.21 -10.15 11.40
CA ARG A 108 10.05 -9.26 11.50
C ARG A 108 10.34 -7.85 10.99
N TRP A 109 11.54 -7.34 11.25
CA TRP A 109 12.04 -6.05 10.79
C TRP A 109 12.06 -5.87 9.28
N LYS A 110 12.46 -6.89 8.51
CA LYS A 110 12.49 -6.79 7.04
C LYS A 110 11.09 -6.69 6.45
N ILE A 111 10.13 -7.41 7.04
CA ILE A 111 8.72 -7.36 6.64
C ILE A 111 8.11 -5.99 6.97
N ILE A 112 8.40 -5.46 8.16
CA ILE A 112 7.97 -4.11 8.58
C ILE A 112 8.55 -3.05 7.65
N ALA A 113 9.87 -3.08 7.43
CA ALA A 113 10.56 -2.13 6.56
C ALA A 113 10.03 -2.20 5.12
N THR A 114 9.76 -3.40 4.61
CA THR A 114 9.19 -3.58 3.27
C THR A 114 7.78 -3.00 3.19
N MET A 115 6.94 -3.25 4.20
CA MET A 115 5.58 -2.70 4.21
C MET A 115 5.62 -1.17 4.25
N LEU A 116 6.37 -0.60 5.20
CA LEU A 116 6.53 0.84 5.30
C LEU A 116 7.07 1.42 4.00
N ALA A 117 8.03 0.74 3.35
CA ALA A 117 8.55 1.18 2.07
C ALA A 117 7.48 1.17 0.97
N VAL A 118 6.69 0.10 0.87
CA VAL A 118 5.60 -0.01 -0.12
C VAL A 118 4.53 1.05 0.09
N THR A 119 4.21 1.40 1.33
CA THR A 119 3.17 2.40 1.64
C THR A 119 3.67 3.82 1.48
N TRP A 120 4.85 4.14 2.03
CA TRP A 120 5.36 5.51 2.10
C TRP A 120 6.17 5.92 0.86
N LEU A 121 6.77 4.99 0.12
CA LEU A 121 7.43 5.33 -1.15
C LEU A 121 6.49 5.23 -2.36
N ASN A 122 5.19 5.04 -2.15
CA ASN A 122 4.20 5.05 -3.21
C ASN A 122 3.61 6.46 -3.38
N PRO A 123 4.01 7.25 -4.41
CA PRO A 123 3.43 8.57 -4.66
C PRO A 123 1.91 8.55 -4.90
N HIS A 124 1.33 7.44 -5.38
CA HIS A 124 -0.12 7.32 -5.52
C HIS A 124 -0.84 7.46 -4.19
N VAL A 125 -0.27 6.95 -3.09
CA VAL A 125 -0.86 7.10 -1.75
C VAL A 125 -1.02 8.57 -1.40
N TYR A 126 -0.09 9.44 -1.82
CA TYR A 126 -0.18 10.86 -1.56
C TYR A 126 -1.24 11.55 -2.42
N LEU A 127 -1.38 11.15 -3.70
CA LEU A 127 -2.45 11.64 -4.56
C LEU A 127 -3.82 11.26 -4.00
N ASP A 128 -3.99 10.00 -3.59
CA ASP A 128 -5.27 9.51 -3.09
C ASP A 128 -5.63 10.16 -1.73
N THR A 129 -4.66 10.27 -0.81
CA THR A 129 -4.93 10.76 0.56
C THR A 129 -4.92 12.27 0.67
N PHE A 130 -3.98 12.98 0.04
CA PHE A 130 -3.85 14.43 0.19
C PHE A 130 -4.59 15.20 -0.89
N VAL A 131 -4.59 14.72 -2.14
CA VAL A 131 -5.28 15.43 -3.23
C VAL A 131 -6.76 15.09 -3.23
N VAL A 132 -7.14 13.81 -3.28
CA VAL A 132 -8.56 13.42 -3.38
C VAL A 132 -9.26 13.50 -2.02
N LEU A 133 -8.86 12.69 -1.05
CA LEU A 133 -9.49 12.68 0.28
C LEU A 133 -9.26 14.00 1.03
N GLY A 134 -8.06 14.56 0.92
CA GLY A 134 -7.69 15.80 1.60
C GLY A 134 -8.44 17.03 1.08
N SER A 135 -8.68 17.14 -0.24
CA SER A 135 -9.48 18.25 -0.78
C SER A 135 -10.96 18.13 -0.41
N LEU A 136 -11.55 16.94 -0.55
CA LEU A 136 -12.96 16.69 -0.25
C LEU A 136 -13.25 16.79 1.26
N GLY A 137 -12.41 16.18 2.09
CA GLY A 137 -12.52 16.27 3.54
C GLY A 137 -12.14 17.65 4.08
N GLY A 138 -11.22 18.35 3.42
CA GLY A 138 -10.72 19.66 3.82
C GLY A 138 -11.77 20.78 3.71
N GLN A 139 -12.66 20.69 2.72
CA GLN A 139 -13.75 21.66 2.47
C GLN A 139 -14.87 21.60 3.51
N LEU A 140 -14.95 20.53 4.30
CA LEU A 140 -15.98 20.36 5.33
C LEU A 140 -15.70 21.21 6.58
N ALA A 141 -16.77 21.68 7.23
CA ALA A 141 -16.69 22.30 8.56
C ALA A 141 -16.13 21.32 9.60
N MET A 142 -15.62 21.83 10.72
CA MET A 142 -14.80 21.05 11.67
C MET A 142 -15.50 19.81 12.24
N GLU A 143 -16.78 19.92 12.59
CA GLU A 143 -17.57 18.78 13.09
C GLU A 143 -17.84 17.70 12.01
N PRO A 144 -18.42 18.02 10.84
CA PRO A 144 -18.55 17.07 9.73
C PRO A 144 -17.22 16.43 9.28
N LYS A 145 -16.13 17.20 9.29
CA LYS A 145 -14.79 16.75 8.91
C LYS A 145 -14.30 15.58 9.77
N ARG A 146 -14.53 15.62 11.09
CA ARG A 146 -14.18 14.53 12.02
C ARG A 146 -14.93 13.25 11.70
N TRP A 147 -16.24 13.35 11.44
CA TRP A 147 -17.07 12.20 11.08
C TRP A 147 -16.65 11.59 9.74
N PHE A 148 -16.32 12.42 8.76
CA PHE A 148 -15.79 11.98 7.46
C PHE A 148 -14.45 11.25 7.60
N ALA A 149 -13.50 11.81 8.36
CA ALA A 149 -12.22 11.16 8.64
C ALA A 149 -12.40 9.82 9.37
N LEU A 150 -13.27 9.77 10.39
CA LEU A 150 -13.57 8.54 11.12
C LEU A 150 -14.14 7.44 10.21
N GLY A 151 -15.04 7.80 9.28
CA GLY A 151 -15.59 6.85 8.30
C GLY A 151 -14.52 6.32 7.35
N THR A 152 -13.63 7.19 6.90
CA THR A 152 -12.53 6.81 6.00
C THR A 152 -11.54 5.87 6.70
N ILE A 153 -11.16 6.19 7.94
CA ILE A 153 -10.25 5.36 8.74
C ILE A 153 -10.89 4.00 9.04
N SER A 154 -12.17 3.97 9.41
CA SER A 154 -12.85 2.69 9.68
C SER A 154 -12.95 1.81 8.44
N ALA A 155 -13.12 2.39 7.24
CA ALA A 155 -13.05 1.65 5.99
C ALA A 155 -11.68 1.00 5.77
N SER A 156 -10.58 1.73 6.01
CA SER A 156 -9.22 1.20 5.89
C SER A 156 -8.97 0.04 6.86
N PHE A 157 -9.35 0.20 8.14
CA PHE A 157 -9.25 -0.88 9.13
C PHE A 157 -10.07 -2.11 8.69
N LEU A 158 -11.35 -1.93 8.35
CA LEU A 158 -12.21 -3.03 7.96
C LEU A 158 -11.66 -3.77 6.74
N TRP A 159 -11.17 -3.03 5.74
CA TRP A 159 -10.61 -3.60 4.52
C TRP A 159 -9.33 -4.39 4.77
N PHE A 160 -8.31 -3.81 5.42
CA PHE A 160 -7.03 -4.51 5.59
C PHE A 160 -7.13 -5.72 6.50
N PHE A 161 -7.90 -5.62 7.60
CA PHE A 161 -8.15 -6.78 8.45
C PHE A 161 -9.00 -7.83 7.71
N GLY A 162 -10.03 -7.42 6.97
CA GLY A 162 -10.83 -8.30 6.13
C GLY A 162 -9.98 -9.04 5.11
N LEU A 163 -9.14 -8.33 4.35
CA LEU A 163 -8.25 -8.89 3.34
C LEU A 163 -7.24 -9.85 3.96
N ALA A 164 -6.60 -9.49 5.08
CA ALA A 164 -5.63 -10.34 5.76
C ALA A 164 -6.27 -11.63 6.30
N LEU A 165 -7.47 -11.53 6.88
CA LEU A 165 -8.22 -12.68 7.39
C LEU A 165 -8.74 -13.57 6.26
N LEU A 166 -9.29 -13.00 5.19
CA LEU A 166 -9.73 -13.75 4.01
C LEU A 166 -8.55 -14.46 3.36
N ALA A 167 -7.42 -13.79 3.17
CA ALA A 167 -6.20 -14.42 2.64
C ALA A 167 -5.71 -15.57 3.53
N ALA A 168 -5.74 -15.41 4.86
CA ALA A 168 -5.39 -16.46 5.81
C ALA A 168 -6.40 -17.63 5.82
N TRP A 169 -7.68 -17.35 5.55
CA TRP A 169 -8.73 -18.36 5.41
C TRP A 169 -8.58 -19.16 4.11
N LEU A 170 -8.20 -18.51 2.99
CA LEU A 170 -7.91 -19.18 1.71
C LEU A 170 -6.54 -19.89 1.69
N ALA A 171 -5.66 -19.60 2.66
CA ALA A 171 -4.31 -20.17 2.75
C ALA A 171 -4.23 -21.70 2.58
N PRO A 172 -5.12 -22.54 3.17
CA PRO A 172 -5.03 -24.00 3.01
C PRO A 172 -5.15 -24.45 1.55
N ARG A 173 -5.93 -23.74 0.73
CA ARG A 173 -6.08 -24.03 -0.71
C ARG A 173 -4.93 -23.46 -1.54
N LEU A 174 -4.31 -22.36 -1.10
CA LEU A 174 -3.28 -21.62 -1.82
C LEU A 174 -1.83 -21.96 -1.38
N ARG A 175 -1.65 -22.90 -0.44
CA ARG A 175 -0.31 -23.31 0.05
C ARG A 175 0.42 -24.33 -0.82
N THR A 176 -0.13 -24.70 -1.97
CA THR A 176 0.53 -25.62 -2.91
C THR A 176 1.74 -24.95 -3.58
N ALA A 177 2.77 -25.72 -3.92
CA ALA A 177 3.98 -25.19 -4.56
C ALA A 177 3.68 -24.44 -5.88
N LYS A 178 2.69 -24.93 -6.65
CA LYS A 178 2.22 -24.24 -7.86
C LYS A 178 1.56 -22.89 -7.54
N ALA A 179 0.66 -22.85 -6.56
CA ALA A 179 -0.01 -21.60 -6.16
C ALA A 179 0.98 -20.56 -5.62
N GLN A 180 1.93 -20.98 -4.76
CA GLN A 180 2.97 -20.08 -4.26
C GLN A 180 3.88 -19.54 -5.36
N ARG A 181 4.23 -20.37 -6.36
CA ARG A 181 4.99 -19.92 -7.53
C ARG A 181 4.21 -18.87 -8.32
N VAL A 182 2.93 -19.11 -8.62
CA VAL A 182 2.07 -18.15 -9.31
C VAL A 182 1.94 -16.85 -8.53
N ILE A 183 1.73 -16.91 -7.21
CA ILE A 183 1.65 -15.73 -6.35
C ILE A 183 2.96 -14.94 -6.37
N ASN A 184 4.11 -15.60 -6.22
CA ASN A 184 5.40 -14.90 -6.23
C ASN A 184 5.71 -14.26 -7.59
N ILE A 185 5.35 -14.92 -8.70
CA ILE A 185 5.45 -14.34 -10.05
C ILE A 185 4.53 -13.12 -10.16
N LEU A 186 3.26 -13.27 -9.79
CA LEU A 186 2.27 -12.21 -9.90
C LEU A 186 2.68 -11.00 -9.05
N VAL A 187 3.12 -11.21 -7.80
CA VAL A 187 3.65 -10.15 -6.94
C VAL A 187 4.88 -9.50 -7.59
N GLY A 188 5.84 -10.28 -8.08
CA GLY A 188 7.02 -9.73 -8.75
C GLY A 188 6.67 -8.87 -9.97
N VAL A 189 5.76 -9.37 -10.82
CA VAL A 189 5.27 -8.65 -12.01
C VAL A 189 4.51 -7.39 -11.63
N VAL A 190 3.59 -7.45 -10.67
CA VAL A 190 2.84 -6.27 -10.20
C VAL A 190 3.79 -5.21 -9.63
N MET A 191 4.77 -5.60 -8.82
CA MET A 191 5.76 -4.66 -8.26
C MET A 191 6.60 -4.00 -9.36
N TRP A 192 7.01 -4.76 -10.38
CA TRP A 192 7.73 -4.20 -11.53
C TRP A 192 6.85 -3.29 -12.38
N LEU A 193 5.62 -3.69 -12.69
CA LEU A 193 4.68 -2.85 -13.44
C LEU A 193 4.47 -1.50 -12.74
N ILE A 194 4.28 -1.53 -11.42
CA ILE A 194 4.13 -0.32 -10.63
C ILE A 194 5.44 0.47 -10.65
N ALA A 195 6.60 -0.15 -10.48
CA ALA A 195 7.88 0.53 -10.57
C ALA A 195 8.09 1.23 -11.93
N PHE A 196 7.69 0.59 -13.03
CA PHE A 196 7.75 1.17 -14.38
C PHE A 196 6.78 2.34 -14.54
N GLN A 197 5.54 2.20 -14.05
CA GLN A 197 4.57 3.29 -14.05
C GLN A 197 5.08 4.48 -13.25
N LEU A 198 5.65 4.22 -12.07
CA LEU A 198 6.23 5.21 -11.18
C LEU A 198 7.42 5.92 -11.80
N ALA A 199 8.30 5.18 -12.48
CA ALA A 199 9.44 5.74 -13.18
C ALA A 199 8.97 6.65 -14.33
N ARG A 200 7.91 6.27 -15.06
CA ARG A 200 7.33 7.10 -16.13
C ARG A 200 6.77 8.41 -15.58
N GLU A 201 6.05 8.35 -14.46
CA GLU A 201 5.53 9.53 -13.77
C GLU A 201 6.64 10.42 -13.20
N GLY A 202 7.69 9.81 -12.63
CA GLY A 202 8.88 10.51 -12.13
C GLY A 202 9.65 11.24 -13.22
N VAL A 203 9.81 10.64 -14.40
CA VAL A 203 10.41 11.28 -15.58
C VAL A 203 9.56 12.46 -16.04
N ALA A 204 8.23 12.34 -16.06
CA ALA A 204 7.34 13.44 -16.41
C ALA A 204 7.42 14.61 -15.41
N HIS A 205 7.49 14.33 -14.10
CA HIS A 205 7.70 15.34 -13.06
C HIS A 205 9.05 16.04 -13.18
N MET A 206 10.12 15.30 -13.48
CA MET A 206 11.45 15.90 -13.71
C MET A 206 11.44 16.82 -14.92
N HIS A 207 10.81 16.43 -16.04
CA HIS A 207 10.67 17.31 -17.20
C HIS A 207 9.90 18.59 -16.90
N ALA A 208 8.90 18.55 -16.01
CA ALA A 208 8.17 19.74 -15.56
C ALA A 208 8.95 20.63 -14.58
N LEU A 209 9.98 20.11 -13.91
CA LEU A 209 10.85 20.86 -12.99
C LEU A 209 11.99 21.60 -13.70
N PHE A 210 12.39 21.12 -14.89
CA PHE A 210 13.50 21.67 -15.68
C PHE A 210 13.07 22.53 -16.87
N ASN A 211 11.75 22.66 -17.14
CA ASN A 211 11.16 23.59 -18.11
C ASN A 211 10.44 24.72 -17.38
#